data_AF-A0A3B8RM49-F1
#
_entry.id   AF-A0A3B8RM49-F1
#
_cell.length_a   1.000
_cell.length_b   1.000
_cell.length_c   1.000
_cell.angle_alpha   90.00
_cell.angle_beta   90.00
_cell.angle_gamma   90.00
#
_symmetry.space_group_name_H-M   'P 1'
#
loop_
_entity.id
_entity.type
_entity.pdbx_description
1 polymer ?
#
loop_
_entity_poly.entity_id
_entity_poly.type
_entity_poly.pdbx_seq_one_letter_code
_entity_poly.pdbx_strand_id
1 'polypeptide(L)'
;MALYKFKMQKIYQVFVSSTFEDLQEERLEIIDSILNYGHIPVGMELFNASDESQWNVIKKRIDQSDYYVLIISDRYGSMDGDIGYTEKEYDYAISIDKPTIAFLRADESISKLPSSFRETSHKRELSKFKEKIKKRN
;
A
#
# COMPACT_ATOMS: atom_id res chain seq x y z
N MET A 1 -46.45 -8.37 -10.15
CA MET A 1 -45.46 -7.31 -10.39
C MET A 1 -44.17 -7.70 -9.67
N ALA A 2 -43.29 -8.44 -10.35
CA ALA A 2 -42.09 -8.98 -9.73
C ALA A 2 -41.05 -7.87 -9.57
N LEU A 3 -40.65 -7.56 -8.33
CA LEU A 3 -39.50 -6.71 -8.08
C LEU A 3 -38.24 -7.46 -8.55
N TYR A 4 -37.69 -7.03 -9.69
CA TYR A 4 -36.33 -7.41 -10.08
C TYR A 4 -35.37 -6.86 -9.02
N LYS A 5 -34.87 -7.73 -8.14
CA LYS A 5 -33.71 -7.42 -7.30
C LYS A 5 -32.49 -7.32 -8.22
N PHE A 6 -32.17 -6.11 -8.68
CA PHE A 6 -30.85 -5.83 -9.23
C PHE A 6 -29.83 -6.01 -8.10
N LYS A 7 -29.18 -7.18 -8.05
CA LYS A 7 -28.02 -7.38 -7.19
C LYS A 7 -26.85 -6.64 -7.85
N MET A 8 -26.77 -5.35 -7.59
CA MET A 8 -25.63 -4.52 -8.00
C MET A 8 -24.36 -5.15 -7.44
N GLN A 9 -23.41 -5.51 -8.31
CA GLN A 9 -22.09 -5.94 -7.89
C GLN A 9 -21.41 -4.73 -7.23
N LYS A 10 -21.01 -4.87 -5.98
CA LYS A 10 -20.26 -3.82 -5.29
C LYS A 10 -18.88 -3.70 -5.95
N ILE A 11 -18.53 -2.49 -6.36
CA ILE A 11 -17.21 -2.13 -6.84
C ILE A 11 -16.50 -1.47 -5.67
N TYR A 12 -15.37 -2.03 -5.25
CA TYR A 12 -14.56 -1.46 -4.18
C TYR A 12 -13.40 -0.66 -4.76
N GLN A 13 -13.05 0.43 -4.09
CA GLN A 13 -11.83 1.17 -4.33
C GLN A 13 -10.73 0.68 -3.38
N VAL A 14 -9.54 0.41 -3.89
CA VAL A 14 -8.45 -0.21 -3.12
C VAL A 14 -7.20 0.64 -3.26
N PHE A 15 -6.74 1.24 -2.16
CA PHE A 15 -5.47 1.98 -2.13
C PHE A 15 -4.30 0.99 -2.04
N VAL A 16 -3.33 1.08 -2.95
CA VAL A 16 -2.15 0.21 -2.98
C VAL A 16 -0.91 1.00 -2.56
N SER A 17 -0.40 0.70 -1.37
CA SER A 17 0.81 1.29 -0.79
C SER A 17 2.00 0.33 -0.84
N SER A 18 3.16 0.84 -1.22
CA SER A 18 4.42 0.11 -1.27
C SER A 18 5.58 1.09 -1.41
N THR A 19 6.82 0.61 -1.25
CA THR A 19 7.94 1.25 -1.95
C THR A 19 7.79 1.03 -3.47
N PHE A 20 8.45 1.85 -4.29
CA PHE A 20 8.23 1.82 -5.74
C PHE A 20 9.29 1.01 -6.48
N GLU A 21 10.54 1.44 -6.45
CA GLU A 21 11.63 0.91 -7.30
C GLU A 21 11.85 -0.61 -7.19
N ASP A 22 11.69 -1.18 -6.00
CA ASP A 22 11.94 -2.60 -5.71
C ASP A 22 10.71 -3.51 -5.81
N LEU A 23 9.53 -2.94 -6.06
CA LEU A 23 8.24 -3.63 -5.97
C LEU A 23 7.32 -3.38 -7.17
N GLN A 24 7.86 -2.90 -8.29
CA GLN A 24 7.06 -2.58 -9.47
C GLN A 24 6.28 -3.80 -9.98
N GLU A 25 6.92 -4.98 -10.03
CA GLU A 25 6.29 -6.22 -10.50
C GLU A 25 5.15 -6.66 -9.58
N GLU A 26 5.38 -6.72 -8.27
CA GLU A 26 4.35 -7.10 -7.30
C GLU A 26 3.19 -6.11 -7.28
N ARG A 27 3.49 -4.82 -7.43
CA ARG A 27 2.48 -3.76 -7.50
C ARG A 27 1.59 -3.94 -8.73
N LEU A 28 2.18 -4.22 -9.90
CA LEU A 28 1.43 -4.50 -11.13
C LEU A 28 0.51 -5.72 -10.96
N GLU A 29 1.01 -6.82 -10.40
CA GLU A 29 0.20 -8.02 -10.15
C GLU A 29 -1.00 -7.75 -9.21
N ILE A 30 -0.81 -6.93 -8.17
CA ILE A 30 -1.91 -6.51 -7.29
C ILE A 30 -2.92 -5.65 -8.04
N ILE A 31 -2.45 -4.67 -8.83
CA ILE A 31 -3.31 -3.80 -9.63
C ILE A 31 -4.14 -4.62 -10.64
N ASP A 32 -3.49 -5.52 -11.38
CA ASP A 32 -4.13 -6.40 -12.35
C ASP A 32 -5.15 -7.32 -11.67
N SER A 33 -4.81 -7.86 -10.50
CA SER A 33 -5.75 -8.65 -9.70
C SER A 33 -6.98 -7.82 -9.34
N ILE A 34 -6.81 -6.62 -8.76
CA ILE A 34 -7.92 -5.73 -8.39
C ILE A 34 -8.83 -5.45 -9.60
N LEU A 35 -8.25 -5.15 -10.76
CA LEU A 35 -8.99 -4.91 -12.00
C LEU A 35 -9.73 -6.17 -12.48
N ASN A 36 -9.08 -7.33 -12.45
CA ASN A 36 -9.66 -8.61 -12.85
C ASN A 36 -10.86 -9.02 -11.98
N TYR A 37 -10.88 -8.62 -10.71
CA TYR A 37 -12.05 -8.80 -9.83
C TYR A 37 -13.14 -7.72 -10.00
N GLY A 38 -12.95 -6.75 -10.91
CA GLY A 38 -13.91 -5.69 -11.18
C GLY A 38 -13.90 -4.58 -10.13
N HIS A 39 -12.75 -4.31 -9.53
CA HIS A 39 -12.53 -3.28 -8.52
C HIS A 39 -11.59 -2.18 -9.04
N ILE A 40 -11.49 -1.07 -8.30
CA ILE A 40 -10.76 0.13 -8.73
C ILE A 40 -9.47 0.24 -7.91
N PRO A 41 -8.28 -0.02 -8.49
CA PRO A 41 -7.03 0.25 -7.81
C PRO A 41 -6.76 1.76 -7.75
N VAL A 42 -6.20 2.22 -6.64
CA VAL A 42 -5.72 3.58 -6.46
C VAL A 42 -4.25 3.52 -6.08
N GLY A 43 -3.43 4.07 -6.95
CA GLY A 43 -2.00 4.21 -6.76
C GLY A 43 -1.54 5.64 -6.95
N MET A 44 -0.43 6.01 -6.32
CA MET A 44 0.14 7.35 -6.40
C MET A 44 0.73 7.70 -7.76
N GLU A 45 1.05 6.70 -8.58
CA GLU A 45 1.60 6.80 -9.93
C GLU A 45 0.66 7.49 -10.92
N LEU A 46 -0.63 7.59 -10.60
CA LEU A 46 -1.65 8.19 -11.46
C LEU A 46 -1.91 9.68 -11.15
N PHE A 47 -1.20 10.29 -10.20
CA PHE A 47 -1.48 11.66 -9.77
C PHE A 47 -0.38 12.65 -10.14
N ASN A 48 -0.76 13.67 -10.92
CA ASN A 48 0.07 14.84 -11.19
C ASN A 48 0.22 15.66 -9.90
N ALA A 49 1.45 16.05 -9.59
CA ALA A 49 1.74 17.00 -8.52
C ALA A 49 1.04 18.34 -8.82
N SER A 50 -0.04 18.63 -8.08
CA SER A 50 -0.62 19.97 -7.99
C SER A 50 0.07 20.75 -6.86
N ASP A 51 -0.32 22.02 -6.64
CA ASP A 51 0.14 22.85 -5.52
C ASP A 51 -0.29 22.31 -4.12
N GLU A 52 -1.05 21.22 -4.07
CA GLU A 52 -1.42 20.54 -2.84
C GLU A 52 -0.27 19.65 -2.33
N SER A 53 0.00 19.68 -1.02
CA SER A 53 1.03 18.80 -0.46
C SER A 53 0.69 17.33 -0.79
N GLN A 54 1.70 16.57 -1.24
CA GLN A 54 1.58 15.16 -1.60
C GLN A 54 0.88 14.35 -0.49
N TRP A 55 1.16 14.68 0.77
CA TRP A 55 0.53 14.04 1.93
C TRP A 55 -0.99 14.25 2.00
N ASN A 56 -1.49 15.45 1.71
CA ASN A 56 -2.93 15.70 1.73
C ASN A 56 -3.66 14.93 0.62
N VAL A 57 -3.03 14.82 -0.56
CA VAL A 57 -3.55 14.02 -1.67
C VAL A 57 -3.63 12.55 -1.27
N ILE A 58 -2.55 11.99 -0.72
CA ILE A 58 -2.49 10.62 -0.21
C ILE A 58 -3.61 10.37 0.80
N LYS A 59 -3.70 11.23 1.82
CA LYS A 59 -4.68 11.12 2.90
C LYS A 59 -6.11 11.03 2.34
N LYS A 60 -6.45 11.96 1.44
CA LYS A 60 -7.75 11.99 0.76
C LYS A 60 -8.03 10.73 -0.04
N ARG A 61 -7.02 10.13 -0.69
CA ARG A 61 -7.18 8.87 -1.44
C ARG A 61 -7.38 7.68 -0.52
N ILE A 62 -6.67 7.61 0.59
CA ILE A 62 -6.89 6.60 1.62
C ILE A 62 -8.33 6.73 2.19
N ASP A 63 -8.78 7.97 2.46
CA ASP A 63 -10.14 8.22 2.96
C ASP A 63 -11.22 7.69 2.00
N GLN A 64 -11.04 7.97 0.70
CA GLN A 64 -11.97 7.58 -0.38
C GLN A 64 -11.99 6.08 -0.68
N SER A 65 -10.90 5.36 -0.37
CA SER A 65 -10.78 3.94 -0.68
C SER A 65 -11.55 3.07 0.32
N ASP A 66 -12.10 1.94 -0.11
CA ASP A 66 -12.77 0.98 0.76
C ASP A 66 -11.76 0.09 1.51
N TYR A 67 -10.65 -0.26 0.85
CA TYR A 67 -9.57 -1.08 1.40
C TYR A 67 -8.21 -0.41 1.23
N TYR A 68 -7.28 -0.78 2.11
CA TYR A 68 -5.87 -0.42 2.02
C TYR A 68 -5.03 -1.69 1.90
N VAL A 69 -4.24 -1.78 0.84
CA VAL A 69 -3.30 -2.87 0.59
C VAL A 69 -1.89 -2.34 0.77
N LEU A 70 -1.11 -3.03 1.59
CA LEU A 70 0.30 -2.71 1.83
C LEU A 70 1.19 -3.84 1.31
N ILE A 71 2.26 -3.50 0.59
CA ILE A 71 3.31 -4.44 0.19
C ILE A 71 4.64 -3.98 0.80
N ILE A 72 5.30 -4.86 1.55
CA ILE A 72 6.61 -4.60 2.15
C ILE A 72 7.61 -5.67 1.73
N SER A 73 8.75 -5.22 1.20
CA SER A 73 9.90 -6.03 0.86
C SER A 73 11.07 -5.70 1.80
N ASP A 74 12.28 -5.56 1.26
CA ASP A 74 13.47 -5.22 2.04
C ASP A 74 13.88 -3.76 1.93
N ARG A 75 13.06 -2.85 1.40
CA ARG A 75 13.32 -1.39 1.45
C ARG A 75 12.37 -0.69 2.42
N TYR A 76 12.88 0.29 3.15
CA TYR A 76 12.04 1.16 3.98
C TYR A 76 11.39 2.29 3.16
N GLY A 77 12.07 2.73 2.11
CA GLY A 77 11.58 3.77 1.19
C GLY A 77 12.09 5.15 1.56
N SER A 78 11.43 6.17 0.99
CA SER A 78 11.77 7.58 1.21
C SER A 78 11.26 8.05 2.57
N MET A 79 12.05 8.89 3.23
CA MET A 79 11.71 9.50 4.52
C MET A 79 10.89 10.77 4.35
N ASP A 80 9.96 11.02 5.26
CA ASP A 80 9.24 12.27 5.49
C ASP A 80 9.50 12.73 6.93
N GLY A 81 10.56 13.51 7.12
CA GLY A 81 11.11 13.78 8.45
C GLY A 81 11.71 12.50 9.06
N ASP A 82 11.17 12.06 10.20
CA ASP A 82 11.69 10.93 10.99
C ASP A 82 11.01 9.58 10.65
N ILE A 83 10.03 9.55 9.75
CA ILE A 83 9.25 8.36 9.40
C ILE A 83 9.24 8.13 7.89
N GLY A 84 9.23 6.87 7.45
CA GLY A 84 9.08 6.54 6.03
C GLY A 84 7.68 6.91 5.50
N TYR A 85 7.59 7.38 4.25
CA TYR A 85 6.30 7.72 3.62
C TYR A 85 5.30 6.55 3.68
N THR A 86 5.75 5.33 3.34
CA THR A 86 4.92 4.11 3.38
C THR A 86 4.46 3.78 4.81
N GLU A 87 5.31 4.01 5.82
CA GLU A 87 4.92 3.80 7.22
C GLU A 87 3.90 4.86 7.67
N LYS A 88 4.09 6.11 7.26
CA LYS A 88 3.16 7.22 7.52
C LYS A 88 1.77 6.97 6.91
N GLU A 89 1.73 6.45 5.68
CA GLU A 89 0.50 6.02 5.01
C GLU A 89 -0.22 4.92 5.78
N TYR A 90 0.52 3.88 6.19
CA TYR A 90 -0.02 2.77 6.95
C TYR A 90 -0.59 3.24 8.28
N ASP A 91 0.15 4.05 9.03
CA ASP A 91 -0.29 4.57 10.32
C ASP A 91 -1.57 5.39 10.19
N TYR A 92 -1.69 6.17 9.11
CA TYR A 92 -2.92 6.89 8.83
C TYR A 92 -4.09 5.96 8.51
N ALA A 93 -3.92 5.00 7.61
CA ALA A 93 -4.96 4.04 7.25
C ALA A 93 -5.45 3.26 8.48
N ILE A 94 -4.54 2.87 9.36
CA ILE A 94 -4.84 2.23 10.64
C ILE A 94 -5.58 3.17 11.60
N SER A 95 -5.20 4.45 11.67
CA SER A 95 -5.82 5.43 12.58
C SER A 95 -7.30 5.70 12.28
N ILE A 96 -7.73 5.46 11.04
CA ILE A 96 -9.12 5.63 10.59
C ILE A 96 -9.86 4.29 10.43
N ASP A 97 -9.32 3.20 11.01
CA ASP A 97 -9.87 1.84 10.94
C ASP A 97 -10.13 1.34 9.51
N LYS A 98 -9.28 1.72 8.54
CA LYS A 98 -9.39 1.24 7.16
C LYS A 98 -9.13 -0.28 7.11
N PRO A 99 -10.03 -1.09 6.52
CA PRO A 99 -9.76 -2.50 6.27
C PRO A 99 -8.45 -2.69 5.52
N THR A 100 -7.48 -3.31 6.17
CA THR A 100 -6.10 -3.38 5.69
C THR A 100 -5.67 -4.83 5.43
N ILE A 101 -5.04 -5.05 4.28
CA ILE A 101 -4.38 -6.30 3.91
C ILE A 101 -2.90 -5.97 3.71
N ALA A 102 -2.01 -6.64 4.44
CA ALA A 102 -0.57 -6.40 4.34
C ALA A 102 0.17 -7.66 3.89
N PHE A 103 0.95 -7.53 2.81
CA PHE A 103 1.86 -8.54 2.30
C PHE A 103 3.28 -8.23 2.74
N LEU A 104 3.86 -9.12 3.53
CA LEU A 104 5.25 -9.05 3.95
C LEU A 104 6.05 -10.09 3.19
N ARG A 105 7.09 -9.67 2.47
CA ARG A 105 8.02 -10.61 1.84
C ARG A 105 8.70 -11.46 2.93
N ALA A 106 8.72 -12.77 2.69
CA ALA A 106 9.34 -13.73 3.61
C ALA A 106 10.85 -13.51 3.71
N ASP A 107 11.39 -13.55 4.94
CA ASP A 107 12.78 -13.18 5.24
C ASP A 107 13.79 -14.07 4.49
N GLU A 108 13.48 -15.35 4.28
CA GLU A 108 14.31 -16.30 3.53
C GLU A 108 14.47 -15.92 2.05
N SER A 109 13.53 -15.17 1.48
CA SER A 109 13.56 -14.75 0.08
C SER A 109 14.37 -13.46 -0.15
N ILE A 110 14.66 -12.70 0.92
CA ILE A 110 15.38 -11.42 0.85
C ILE A 110 16.78 -11.60 0.28
N SER A 111 17.45 -12.71 0.62
CA SER A 111 18.79 -13.04 0.13
C SER A 111 18.89 -13.16 -1.40
N LYS A 112 17.76 -13.40 -2.08
CA LYS A 112 17.66 -13.54 -3.54
C LYS A 112 17.46 -12.19 -4.25
N LEU A 113 17.18 -11.12 -3.51
CA LEU A 113 16.98 -9.80 -4.08
C LEU A 113 18.31 -9.18 -4.55
N PRO A 114 18.29 -8.39 -5.63
CA PRO A 114 19.41 -7.51 -5.99
C PRO A 114 19.86 -6.68 -4.78
N SER A 115 21.16 -6.39 -4.66
CA SER A 115 21.67 -5.53 -3.58
C SER A 115 21.02 -4.14 -3.55
N SER A 116 20.62 -3.61 -4.70
CA SER A 116 19.90 -2.34 -4.83
C SER A 116 18.48 -2.37 -4.25
N PHE A 117 17.90 -3.56 -4.04
CA PHE A 117 16.54 -3.75 -3.52
C PHE A 117 16.55 -4.08 -2.02
N ARG A 118 17.71 -3.98 -1.37
CA ARG A 118 17.89 -4.28 0.05
C ARG A 118 18.22 -3.03 0.85
N GLU A 119 17.60 -2.89 2.02
CA GLU A 119 17.77 -1.72 2.87
C GLU A 119 19.18 -1.70 3.45
N THR A 120 19.77 -0.52 3.45
CA THR A 120 21.13 -0.31 3.98
C THR A 120 21.16 0.79 5.03
N SER A 121 20.32 1.81 4.87
CA SER A 121 20.32 3.02 5.71
C SER A 121 19.34 2.92 6.86
N HIS A 122 18.13 2.41 6.60
CA HIS A 122 17.00 2.45 7.55
C HIS A 122 16.56 1.07 8.04
N LYS A 123 17.53 0.16 8.26
CA LYS A 123 17.25 -1.24 8.63
C LYS A 123 16.47 -1.36 9.94
N ARG A 124 16.76 -0.48 10.90
CA ARG A 124 16.13 -0.52 12.22
C ARG A 124 14.67 -0.10 12.14
N GLU A 125 14.40 0.96 11.37
CA GLU A 125 13.07 1.51 11.10
C GLU A 125 12.24 0.47 10.35
N LEU A 126 12.78 -0.11 9.27
CA LEU A 126 12.13 -1.20 8.54
C LEU A 126 11.79 -2.39 9.43
N SER A 127 12.72 -2.82 10.29
CA SER A 127 12.49 -3.94 11.19
C SER A 127 11.36 -3.63 12.18
N LYS A 128 11.35 -2.43 12.77
CA LYS A 128 10.25 -1.99 13.64
C LYS A 128 8.92 -1.93 12.90
N PHE A 129 8.92 -1.46 11.66
CA PHE A 129 7.71 -1.37 10.85
C PHE A 129 7.15 -2.76 10.52
N LYS A 130 8.00 -3.70 10.08
CA LYS A 130 7.62 -5.10 9.86
C LYS A 130 7.01 -5.73 11.12
N GLU A 131 7.63 -5.52 12.28
CA GLU A 131 7.11 -6.01 13.57
C GLU A 131 5.79 -5.34 13.98
N LYS A 132 5.62 -4.04 13.70
CA LYS A 132 4.37 -3.31 13.93
C LYS A 132 3.23 -3.92 13.12
N ILE A 133 3.47 -4.25 11.85
CA ILE A 133 2.48 -4.88 10.96
C ILE A 133 2.13 -6.29 11.45
N LYS A 134 3.14 -7.12 11.77
CA LYS A 134 2.95 -8.51 12.24
C LYS A 134 2.14 -8.61 13.54
N LYS A 135 2.23 -7.63 14.43
CA LYS A 135 1.48 -7.64 15.71
C LYS A 135 -0.02 -7.36 15.54
N ARG A 136 -0.44 -6.83 14.39
CA ARG A 136 -1.82 -6.44 14.13
C ARG A 136 -2.58 -7.46 13.26
N ASN A 137 -1.88 -8.23 12.43
CA ASN A 137 -2.41 -9.37 11.67
C ASN A 137 -2.44 -10.64 12.53
#